data_AF-A0A534CV44-F1
#
_entry.id   AF-A0A534CV44-F1
#
_cell.length_a   1.000
_cell.length_b   1.000
_cell.length_c   1.000
_cell.angle_alpha   90.00
_cell.angle_beta   90.00
_cell.angle_gamma   90.00
#
_symmetry.space_group_name_H-M   'P 1'
#
loop_
_entity.id
_entity.type
_entity.pdbx_description
1 polymer ?
#
loop_
_entity_poly.entity_id
_entity_poly.type
_entity_poly.pdbx_seq_one_letter_code
_entity_poly.pdbx_strand_id
1 'polypeptide(L)'
;MLTFVLLAAALTVAGAIAVAIPLLKSGAAAEAAAPAPWAALATTALLVIGSAVLYVTWSNWPWRSESAPADSPQSMVARLARELEHDPQNLEGWLMLGHSYIALQEYPLALRAYERADRLSDGKNAEALTGEAEVLALTDESELNGRAGRLIERALALAPDSGKALFFGGAVAARRGDLPLARARFVKLLGMDPPPNVRPLIEQQINAIDAQLAGGAAARAAGTSVASAKTPAAPAKAAGPPAEAPATAPSGGEAFVRVNVTLAPSLAAAAGSSPLFVFVRDPGHPGPPLAVKRLESRFPQTVSLAASDAMIPGRAFTSGQSVEVVARIARSGNPVGASGDPLGEVSYRVGRDELVSLVIDHVMP
;
A
#
# COMPACT_ATOMS: atom_id res chain seq x y z
N MET A 1 20.66 -49.46 6.49
CA MET A 1 20.19 -50.35 5.41
C MET A 1 20.41 -51.83 5.77
N LEU A 2 21.66 -52.29 5.95
CA LEU A 2 21.94 -53.70 6.27
C LEU A 2 21.26 -54.20 7.57
N THR A 3 21.24 -53.37 8.62
CA THR A 3 20.62 -53.67 9.92
C THR A 3 19.10 -53.77 9.87
N PHE A 4 18.45 -52.92 9.07
CA PHE A 4 17.00 -52.97 8.82
C PHE A 4 16.60 -54.28 8.12
N VAL A 5 17.37 -54.69 7.10
CA VAL A 5 17.13 -55.93 6.37
C VAL A 5 17.29 -57.15 7.29
N LEU A 6 18.27 -57.13 8.19
CA LEU A 6 18.48 -58.21 9.16
C LEU A 6 17.34 -58.31 10.19
N LEU A 7 16.82 -57.19 10.68
CA LEU A 7 15.70 -57.17 11.63
C LEU A 7 14.37 -57.59 10.99
N ALA A 8 14.12 -57.15 9.76
CA ALA A 8 12.97 -57.58 8.97
C ALA A 8 13.04 -59.08 8.64
N ALA A 9 14.22 -59.58 8.28
CA ALA A 9 14.47 -61.02 8.07
C ALA A 9 14.28 -61.82 9.36
N ALA A 10 14.72 -61.32 10.52
CA ALA A 10 14.53 -61.99 11.79
C ALA A 10 13.04 -62.07 12.20
N LEU A 11 12.27 -60.98 12.01
CA LEU A 11 10.84 -60.95 12.30
C LEU A 11 10.02 -61.85 11.37
N THR A 12 10.38 -61.92 10.09
CA THR A 12 9.73 -62.84 9.13
C THR A 12 10.04 -64.29 9.44
N VAL A 13 11.28 -64.62 9.81
CA VAL A 13 11.65 -65.97 10.26
C VAL A 13 10.93 -66.35 11.56
N ALA A 14 10.84 -65.44 12.53
CA ALA A 14 10.12 -65.69 13.78
C ALA A 14 8.61 -65.91 13.55
N GLY A 15 7.99 -65.11 12.67
CA GLY A 15 6.60 -65.29 12.25
C GLY A 15 6.37 -66.63 11.54
N ALA A 16 7.28 -67.02 10.63
CA ALA A 16 7.21 -68.30 9.94
C ALA A 16 7.34 -69.50 10.89
N ILE A 17 8.25 -69.43 11.88
CA ILE A 17 8.43 -70.47 12.90
C ILE A 17 7.19 -70.59 13.79
N ALA A 18 6.60 -69.47 14.21
CA ALA A 18 5.40 -69.45 15.05
C ALA A 18 4.18 -70.08 14.36
N VAL A 19 4.11 -70.03 13.02
CA VAL A 19 3.06 -70.68 12.23
C VAL A 19 3.40 -72.14 11.90
N ALA A 20 4.67 -72.44 11.56
CA ALA A 20 5.08 -73.76 11.11
C ALA A 20 5.13 -74.82 12.23
N ILE A 21 5.55 -74.46 13.45
CA ILE A 21 5.62 -75.39 14.59
C ILE A 21 4.26 -76.02 14.94
N PRO A 22 3.15 -75.27 15.07
CA PRO A 22 1.85 -75.89 15.35
C PRO A 22 1.32 -76.73 14.18
N LEU A 23 1.58 -76.35 12.92
CA LEU A 23 1.19 -77.11 11.73
C LEU A 23 1.91 -78.46 11.59
N LEU A 24 3.19 -78.52 11.98
CA LEU A 24 3.97 -79.77 11.96
C LEU A 24 3.63 -80.71 13.12
N LYS A 25 3.19 -80.16 14.26
CA LYS A 25 2.75 -80.96 15.41
C LYS A 25 1.34 -81.57 15.24
N SER A 26 0.51 -81.04 14.35
CA SER A 26 -0.84 -81.58 14.04
C SER A 26 -0.86 -82.84 13.15
N GLY A 27 0.30 -83.43 12.84
CA GLY A 27 0.39 -84.70 12.10
C GLY A 27 0.09 -85.96 12.93
N ALA A 28 -0.13 -85.85 14.24
CA ALA A 28 -0.47 -86.98 15.11
C ALA A 28 -1.67 -86.64 16.00
N ALA A 29 -2.77 -87.34 15.75
CA ALA A 29 -4.04 -87.38 16.49
C ALA A 29 -5.07 -86.27 16.20
N ALA A 30 -6.29 -86.74 15.88
CA ALA A 30 -7.50 -85.99 15.60
C ALA A 30 -8.17 -85.41 16.87
N GLU A 31 -9.03 -84.40 16.64
CA GLU A 31 -10.06 -83.83 17.52
C GLU A 31 -9.66 -83.25 18.90
N ALA A 32 -9.48 -81.93 18.96
CA ALA A 32 -10.19 -81.01 19.89
C ALA A 32 -9.58 -79.59 19.83
N ALA A 33 -10.45 -78.58 19.62
CA ALA A 33 -10.26 -77.14 19.83
C ALA A 33 -8.99 -76.46 19.24
N ALA A 34 -9.18 -75.76 18.11
CA ALA A 34 -8.17 -75.01 17.38
C ALA A 34 -7.41 -73.95 18.24
N PRO A 35 -6.07 -74.05 18.39
CA PRO A 35 -5.23 -72.95 18.87
C PRO A 35 -4.90 -71.92 17.77
N ALA A 36 -5.43 -72.11 16.55
CA ALA A 36 -5.17 -71.27 15.38
C ALA A 36 -5.45 -69.75 15.54
N PRO A 37 -6.53 -69.29 16.22
CA PRO A 37 -6.82 -67.86 16.26
C PRO A 37 -5.86 -67.09 17.19
N TRP A 38 -5.40 -67.70 18.27
CA TRP A 38 -4.49 -67.04 19.23
C TRP A 38 -3.07 -66.88 18.67
N ALA A 39 -2.60 -67.86 17.88
CA ALA A 39 -1.33 -67.74 17.18
C ALA A 39 -1.38 -66.64 16.10
N ALA A 40 -2.49 -66.53 15.36
CA ALA A 40 -2.70 -65.48 14.38
C ALA A 40 -2.83 -64.08 15.01
N LEU A 41 -3.49 -63.98 16.17
CA LEU A 41 -3.57 -62.72 16.94
C LEU A 41 -2.20 -62.30 17.48
N ALA A 42 -1.42 -63.25 18.01
CA ALA A 42 -0.09 -62.96 18.53
C ALA A 42 0.87 -62.48 17.43
N THR A 43 0.85 -63.12 16.24
CA THR A 43 1.69 -62.68 15.12
C THR A 43 1.26 -61.32 14.58
N THR A 44 -0.05 -61.07 14.46
CA THR A 44 -0.57 -59.78 14.02
C THR A 44 -0.19 -58.67 14.99
N ALA A 45 -0.34 -58.90 16.30
CA ALA A 45 0.06 -57.93 17.31
C ALA A 45 1.56 -57.64 17.27
N LEU A 46 2.39 -58.68 17.09
CA LEU A 46 3.84 -58.52 17.02
C LEU A 46 4.29 -57.76 15.76
N LEU A 47 3.60 -57.94 14.64
CA LEU A 47 3.85 -57.22 13.39
C LEU A 47 3.42 -55.75 13.47
N VAL A 48 2.25 -55.47 14.07
CA VAL A 48 1.75 -54.10 14.26
C VAL A 48 2.61 -53.33 15.25
N ILE A 49 2.94 -53.92 16.40
CA ILE A 49 3.78 -53.27 17.40
C ILE A 49 5.21 -53.14 16.89
N GLY A 50 5.76 -54.20 16.28
CA GLY A 50 7.09 -54.19 15.70
C GLY A 50 7.24 -53.11 14.62
N SER A 51 6.27 -53.00 13.70
CA SER A 51 6.26 -51.95 12.68
C SER A 51 6.09 -50.55 13.26
N ALA A 52 5.23 -50.37 14.27
CA ALA A 52 5.06 -49.08 14.94
C ALA A 52 6.35 -48.62 15.65
N VAL A 53 7.04 -49.52 16.36
CA VAL A 53 8.32 -49.21 17.01
C VAL A 53 9.40 -48.91 15.97
N LEU A 54 9.48 -49.70 14.90
CA LEU A 54 10.44 -49.47 13.83
C LEU A 54 10.19 -48.13 13.11
N TYR A 55 8.92 -47.79 12.91
CA TYR A 55 8.52 -46.53 12.32
C TYR A 55 8.86 -45.35 13.23
N VAL A 56 8.57 -45.41 14.53
CA VAL A 56 8.88 -44.29 15.45
C VAL A 56 10.39 -44.12 15.66
N THR A 57 11.15 -45.21 15.72
CA THR A 57 12.61 -45.17 15.98
C THR A 57 13.44 -44.79 14.77
N TRP A 58 12.99 -45.16 13.56
CA TRP A 58 13.79 -44.99 12.34
C TRP A 58 13.21 -44.00 11.33
N SER A 59 11.96 -43.57 11.49
CA SER A 59 11.40 -42.53 10.64
C SER A 59 12.06 -41.19 10.95
N ASN A 60 12.59 -40.57 9.91
CA ASN A 60 13.10 -39.21 9.96
C ASN A 60 11.99 -38.16 9.75
N TRP A 61 10.72 -38.58 9.84
CA TRP A 61 9.57 -37.72 9.70
C TRP A 61 9.42 -36.83 10.94
N PRO A 62 9.38 -35.50 10.81
CA PRO A 62 9.38 -34.61 11.95
C PRO A 62 7.96 -34.51 12.55
N TRP A 63 7.56 -35.49 13.36
CA TRP A 63 6.27 -35.51 14.06
C TRP A 63 6.01 -34.25 14.92
N ARG A 64 7.10 -33.59 15.33
CA ARG A 64 7.14 -32.36 16.12
C ARG A 64 7.81 -31.21 15.38
N SER A 65 7.77 -31.17 14.05
CA SER A 65 7.95 -29.88 13.39
C SER A 65 6.73 -29.04 13.76
N GLU A 66 6.85 -28.20 14.79
CA GLU A 66 6.26 -26.88 14.69
C GLU A 66 6.63 -26.38 13.31
N SER A 67 5.64 -26.25 12.45
CA SER A 67 5.81 -25.75 11.10
C SER A 67 6.61 -24.46 11.23
N ALA A 68 7.92 -24.50 10.95
CA ALA A 68 8.65 -23.28 10.72
C ALA A 68 7.83 -22.59 9.64
N PRO A 69 7.32 -21.36 9.88
CA PRO A 69 6.54 -20.69 8.87
C PRO A 69 7.42 -20.69 7.62
N ALA A 70 6.89 -21.26 6.53
CA ALA A 70 7.57 -21.31 5.23
C ALA A 70 8.32 -20.00 5.03
N ASP A 71 9.64 -20.03 4.75
CA ASP A 71 10.57 -18.89 4.86
C ASP A 71 9.91 -17.57 4.44
N SER A 72 9.22 -16.95 5.40
CA SER A 72 8.43 -15.77 5.12
C SER A 72 9.36 -14.58 5.27
N PRO A 73 9.17 -13.51 4.50
CA PRO A 73 9.93 -12.29 4.67
C PRO A 73 10.02 -11.85 6.14
N GLN A 74 8.93 -11.97 6.89
CA GLN A 74 8.86 -11.66 8.31
C GLN A 74 9.74 -12.59 9.16
N SER A 75 9.75 -13.90 8.88
CA SER A 75 10.56 -14.88 9.63
C SER A 75 12.07 -14.69 9.38
N MET A 76 12.46 -14.28 8.17
CA MET A 76 13.85 -13.95 7.84
C MET A 76 14.31 -12.69 8.57
N VAL A 77 13.48 -11.64 8.57
CA VAL A 77 13.76 -10.40 9.31
C VAL A 77 13.82 -10.63 10.81
N ALA A 78 12.94 -11.46 11.38
CA ALA A 78 13.00 -11.83 12.79
C ALA A 78 14.27 -12.60 13.16
N ARG A 79 14.81 -13.39 12.22
CA ARG A 79 16.09 -14.11 12.42
C ARG A 79 17.26 -13.14 12.42
N LEU A 80 17.30 -12.21 11.46
CA LEU A 80 18.28 -11.14 11.39
C LEU A 80 18.26 -10.27 12.67
N ALA A 81 17.07 -9.90 13.14
CA ALA A 81 16.93 -9.13 14.38
C ALA A 81 17.55 -9.87 15.58
N ARG A 82 17.28 -11.17 15.74
CA ARG A 82 17.89 -11.99 16.81
C ARG A 82 19.40 -12.13 16.67
N GLU A 83 19.92 -12.21 15.44
CA GLU A 83 21.36 -12.25 15.21
C GLU A 83 22.03 -10.95 15.67
N LEU A 84 21.42 -9.80 15.38
CA LEU A 84 21.92 -8.49 15.78
C LEU A 84 21.77 -8.19 17.28
N GLU A 85 20.93 -8.92 18.00
CA GLU A 85 20.94 -8.91 19.47
C GLU A 85 22.23 -9.51 20.03
N HIS A 86 22.79 -10.53 19.35
CA HIS A 86 24.04 -11.18 19.74
C HIS A 86 25.27 -10.45 19.19
N ASP A 87 25.16 -9.83 18.01
CA ASP A 87 26.18 -8.94 17.44
C ASP A 87 25.66 -7.50 17.28
N PRO A 88 25.59 -6.73 18.39
CA PRO A 88 24.99 -5.40 18.38
C PRO A 88 25.89 -4.32 17.78
N GLN A 89 27.10 -4.65 17.33
CA GLN A 89 28.06 -3.73 16.72
C GLN A 89 28.06 -3.81 15.18
N ASN A 90 27.32 -4.74 14.60
CA ASN A 90 27.22 -4.90 13.16
C ASN A 90 26.36 -3.79 12.51
N LEU A 91 27.01 -2.68 12.15
CA LEU A 91 26.38 -1.54 11.48
C LEU A 91 25.60 -1.94 10.22
N GLU A 92 26.21 -2.74 9.35
CA GLU A 92 25.61 -3.17 8.09
C GLU A 92 24.33 -3.98 8.32
N GLY A 93 24.36 -4.86 9.33
CA GLY A 93 23.19 -5.62 9.73
C GLY A 93 22.04 -4.72 10.21
N TRP A 94 22.34 -3.68 10.99
CA TRP A 94 21.32 -2.70 11.42
C TRP A 94 20.73 -1.90 10.25
N LEU A 95 21.55 -1.53 9.25
CA LEU A 95 21.08 -0.88 8.02
C LEU A 95 20.17 -1.81 7.21
N MET A 96 20.57 -3.06 7.02
CA MET A 96 19.77 -4.08 6.33
C MET A 96 18.46 -4.36 7.07
N LEU A 97 18.49 -4.41 8.40
CA LEU A 97 17.31 -4.59 9.23
C LEU A 97 16.33 -3.41 9.07
N GLY A 98 16.85 -2.18 9.06
CA GLY A 98 16.07 -0.97 8.78
C GLY A 98 15.37 -1.02 7.42
N HIS A 99 16.11 -1.35 6.36
CA HIS A 99 15.55 -1.51 5.01
C HIS A 99 14.46 -2.59 4.95
N SER A 100 14.70 -3.71 5.63
CA SER A 100 13.76 -4.83 5.66
C SER A 100 12.47 -4.46 6.37
N TYR A 101 12.55 -3.72 7.49
CA TYR A 101 11.37 -3.22 8.17
C TYR A 101 10.60 -2.18 7.34
N ILE A 102 11.26 -1.32 6.55
CA ILE A 102 10.56 -0.45 5.59
C ILE A 102 9.79 -1.28 4.57
N ALA A 103 10.41 -2.32 4.00
CA ALA A 103 9.77 -3.19 3.01
C ALA A 103 8.54 -3.93 3.58
N LEU A 104 8.57 -4.27 4.87
CA LEU A 104 7.44 -4.85 5.61
C LEU A 104 6.44 -3.79 6.13
N GLN A 105 6.68 -2.51 5.86
CA GLN A 105 5.90 -1.37 6.37
C GLN A 105 5.86 -1.25 7.91
N GLU A 106 6.84 -1.85 8.58
CA GLU A 106 7.02 -1.81 10.03
C GLU A 106 7.84 -0.57 10.43
N TYR A 107 7.31 0.63 10.11
CA TYR A 107 8.03 1.89 10.28
C TYR A 107 8.58 2.13 11.70
N PRO A 108 7.86 1.82 12.80
CA PRO A 108 8.41 2.00 14.15
C PRO A 108 9.65 1.15 14.42
N LEU A 109 9.72 -0.06 13.86
CA LEU A 109 10.87 -0.94 13.99
C LEU A 109 12.03 -0.49 13.10
N ALA A 110 11.72 -0.06 11.86
CA ALA A 110 12.71 0.52 10.96
C ALA A 110 13.42 1.73 11.59
N LEU A 111 12.65 2.63 12.22
CA LEU A 111 13.20 3.81 12.89
C LEU A 111 14.23 3.43 13.95
N ARG A 112 13.90 2.46 14.81
CA ARG A 112 14.81 1.99 15.87
C ARG A 112 16.09 1.36 15.32
N ALA A 113 15.97 0.61 14.22
CA ALA A 113 17.12 -0.01 13.55
C ALA A 113 18.06 1.05 12.96
N TYR A 114 17.53 2.06 12.26
CA TYR A 114 18.34 3.16 11.74
C TYR A 114 18.92 4.05 12.85
N GLU A 115 18.19 4.33 13.92
CA GLU A 115 18.73 5.05 15.08
C GLU A 115 19.89 4.27 15.75
N ARG A 116 19.84 2.94 15.73
CA ARG A 116 20.95 2.10 16.19
C ARG A 116 22.16 2.22 15.24
N ALA A 117 21.93 2.16 13.92
CA ALA A 117 22.98 2.36 12.92
C ALA A 117 23.61 3.78 13.00
N ASP A 118 22.80 4.82 13.21
CA ASP A 118 23.25 6.20 13.37
C ASP A 118 24.16 6.34 14.59
N ARG A 119 23.77 5.75 15.74
CA ARG A 119 24.60 5.72 16.95
C ARG A 119 25.91 4.96 16.77
N LEU A 120 25.90 3.81 16.07
CA LEU A 120 27.11 3.02 15.81
C LEU A 120 28.10 3.74 14.89
N SER A 121 27.60 4.65 14.05
CA SER A 121 28.41 5.42 13.11
C SER A 121 28.69 6.85 13.58
N ASP A 122 28.33 7.21 14.82
CA ASP A 122 28.42 8.56 15.39
C ASP A 122 27.81 9.64 14.46
N GLY A 123 26.74 9.31 13.75
CA GLY A 123 26.09 10.22 12.81
C GLY A 123 26.89 10.57 11.57
N LYS A 124 27.82 9.69 11.16
CA LYS A 124 28.71 9.84 10.00
C LYS A 124 28.42 8.86 8.88
N ASN A 125 27.37 8.04 8.99
CA ASN A 125 26.91 7.18 7.90
C ASN A 125 25.71 7.81 7.18
N ALA A 126 25.89 8.13 5.89
CA ALA A 126 24.86 8.79 5.09
C ALA A 126 23.61 7.91 4.87
N GLU A 127 23.79 6.59 4.80
CA GLU A 127 22.70 5.64 4.62
C GLU A 127 21.83 5.53 5.86
N ALA A 128 22.44 5.47 7.05
CA ALA A 128 21.72 5.51 8.33
C ALA A 128 20.86 6.77 8.45
N LEU A 129 21.45 7.95 8.19
CA LEU A 129 20.76 9.23 8.23
C LEU A 129 19.63 9.33 7.19
N THR A 130 19.86 8.82 5.98
CA THR A 130 18.86 8.85 4.91
C THR A 130 17.70 7.90 5.21
N GLY A 131 17.98 6.69 5.68
CA GLY A 131 16.98 5.71 6.06
C GLY A 131 16.14 6.16 7.25
N GLU A 132 16.76 6.77 8.26
CA GLU A 132 16.02 7.37 9.38
C GLU A 132 15.08 8.49 8.91
N ALA A 133 15.58 9.40 8.07
CA ALA A 133 14.78 10.48 7.51
C ALA A 133 13.64 9.98 6.63
N GLU A 134 13.87 8.93 5.83
CA GLU A 134 12.85 8.26 5.03
C GLU A 134 11.72 7.72 5.91
N VAL A 135 12.05 7.00 6.98
CA VAL A 135 11.04 6.45 7.90
C VAL A 135 10.22 7.57 8.55
N LEU A 136 10.87 8.64 8.99
CA LEU A 136 10.18 9.81 9.54
C LEU A 136 9.24 10.45 8.52
N ALA A 137 9.70 10.65 7.27
CA ALA A 137 8.90 11.23 6.20
C ALA A 137 7.73 10.34 5.75
N LEU A 138 7.89 9.02 5.80
CA LEU A 138 6.82 8.05 5.51
C LEU A 138 5.76 8.01 6.60
N THR A 139 6.13 8.31 7.84
CA THR A 139 5.21 8.34 8.99
C THR A 139 4.48 9.68 9.08
N ASP A 140 5.21 10.78 8.86
CA ASP A 140 4.70 12.14 8.85
C ASP A 140 5.44 12.98 7.81
N GLU A 141 4.76 13.32 6.72
CA GLU A 141 5.36 14.13 5.66
C GLU A 141 5.84 15.52 6.13
N SER A 142 5.26 16.05 7.22
CA SER A 142 5.64 17.35 7.75
C SER A 142 7.07 17.35 8.34
N GLU A 143 7.60 16.17 8.70
CA GLU A 143 8.97 16.01 9.19
C GLU A 143 10.04 16.33 8.15
N LEU A 144 9.69 16.39 6.85
CA LEU A 144 10.59 16.90 5.82
C LEU A 144 10.99 18.37 6.07
N ASN A 145 10.14 19.15 6.76
CA ASN A 145 10.50 20.48 7.25
C ASN A 145 11.18 20.44 8.64
N GLY A 146 11.02 19.33 9.36
CA GLY A 146 11.51 19.08 10.71
C GLY A 146 12.81 18.28 10.75
N ARG A 147 12.82 17.18 11.52
CA ARG A 147 14.00 16.36 11.79
C ARG A 147 14.48 15.64 10.53
N ALA A 148 13.57 15.05 9.76
CA ALA A 148 13.93 14.32 8.54
C ALA A 148 14.70 15.21 7.56
N GLY A 149 14.24 16.45 7.33
CA GLY A 149 14.93 17.38 6.46
C GLY A 149 16.37 17.68 6.90
N ARG A 150 16.62 17.83 8.21
CA ARG A 150 17.98 18.05 8.73
C ARG A 150 18.89 16.83 8.55
N LEU A 151 18.35 15.63 8.74
CA LEU A 151 19.08 14.38 8.53
C LEU A 151 19.48 14.21 7.06
N ILE A 152 18.58 14.54 6.12
CA ILE A 152 18.87 14.51 4.69
C ILE A 152 19.99 15.48 4.29
N GLU A 153 19.97 16.71 4.80
CA GLU A 153 21.05 17.67 4.51
C GLU A 153 22.42 17.19 5.05
N ARG A 154 22.44 16.58 6.24
CA ARG A 154 23.65 15.94 6.79
C ARG A 154 24.10 14.75 5.92
N ALA A 155 23.16 13.92 5.49
CA ALA A 155 23.45 12.78 4.61
C ALA A 155 24.05 13.25 3.27
N LEU A 156 23.51 14.31 2.67
CA LEU A 156 24.02 14.90 1.43
C LEU A 156 25.40 15.55 1.60
N ALA A 157 25.72 16.07 2.79
CA ALA A 157 27.06 16.57 3.08
C ALA A 157 28.11 15.44 3.15
N LEU A 158 27.71 14.24 3.60
CA LEU A 158 28.56 13.05 3.68
C LEU A 158 28.66 12.31 2.34
N ALA A 159 27.54 12.18 1.64
CA ALA A 159 27.41 11.49 0.35
C ALA A 159 26.62 12.35 -0.64
N PRO A 160 27.29 13.30 -1.34
CA PRO A 160 26.63 14.21 -2.28
C PRO A 160 25.99 13.53 -3.49
N ASP A 161 26.38 12.29 -3.76
CA ASP A 161 25.92 11.46 -4.87
C ASP A 161 25.02 10.31 -4.39
N SER A 162 24.43 10.41 -3.20
CA SER A 162 23.42 9.44 -2.75
C SER A 162 22.10 9.70 -3.47
N GLY A 163 21.65 8.76 -4.31
CA GLY A 163 20.43 8.92 -5.11
C GLY A 163 19.18 9.15 -4.25
N LYS A 164 19.01 8.38 -3.17
CA LYS A 164 17.90 8.52 -2.23
C LYS A 164 17.99 9.85 -1.47
N ALA A 165 19.18 10.26 -1.02
CA ALA A 165 19.35 11.54 -0.33
C ALA A 165 19.10 12.73 -1.27
N LEU A 166 19.46 12.64 -2.55
CA LEU A 166 19.15 13.66 -3.56
C LEU A 166 17.64 13.75 -3.83
N PHE A 167 16.94 12.62 -3.86
CA PHE A 167 15.49 12.58 -4.03
C PHE A 167 14.76 13.30 -2.89
N PHE A 168 15.00 12.88 -1.64
CA PHE A 168 14.40 13.52 -0.48
C PHE A 168 14.91 14.95 -0.29
N GLY A 169 16.18 15.23 -0.58
CA GLY A 169 16.76 16.56 -0.48
C GLY A 169 16.18 17.54 -1.48
N GLY A 170 15.84 17.09 -2.69
CA GLY A 170 15.08 17.86 -3.67
C GLY A 170 13.69 18.22 -3.13
N ALA A 171 12.99 17.24 -2.54
CA ALA A 171 11.68 17.46 -1.94
C ALA A 171 11.74 18.43 -0.72
N VAL A 172 12.75 18.31 0.13
CA VAL A 172 13.00 19.21 1.26
C VAL A 172 13.25 20.64 0.78
N ALA A 173 14.09 20.82 -0.25
CA ALA A 173 14.36 22.13 -0.83
C ALA A 173 13.08 22.75 -1.45
N ALA A 174 12.28 21.95 -2.16
CA ALA A 174 11.03 22.40 -2.76
C ALA A 174 10.02 22.86 -1.70
N ARG A 175 9.86 22.10 -0.61
CA ARG A 175 8.97 22.48 0.51
C ARG A 175 9.42 23.75 1.23
N ARG A 176 10.72 24.01 1.28
CA ARG A 176 11.29 25.27 1.82
C ARG A 176 11.18 26.46 0.86
N GLY A 177 10.72 26.24 -0.36
CA GLY A 177 10.63 27.26 -1.40
C GLY A 177 11.94 27.54 -2.14
N ASP A 178 13.02 26.79 -1.86
CA ASP A 178 14.27 26.87 -2.61
C ASP A 178 14.16 26.02 -3.88
N LEU A 179 13.34 26.53 -4.80
CA LEU A 179 13.09 25.91 -6.10
C LEU A 179 14.36 25.72 -6.95
N PRO A 180 15.32 26.68 -7.00
CA PRO A 180 16.58 26.47 -7.70
C PRO A 180 17.39 25.28 -7.15
N LEU A 181 17.53 25.16 -5.83
CA LEU A 181 18.23 24.04 -5.21
C LEU A 181 17.51 22.72 -5.44
N ALA A 182 16.18 22.71 -5.31
CA ALA A 182 15.37 21.53 -5.56
C ALA A 182 15.57 21.00 -6.98
N ARG A 183 15.48 21.89 -7.97
CA ARG A 183 15.73 21.57 -9.39
C ARG A 183 17.13 20.99 -9.59
N ALA A 184 18.15 21.62 -9.03
CA ALA A 184 19.54 21.18 -9.19
C ALA A 184 19.75 19.75 -8.66
N ARG A 185 19.15 19.41 -7.51
CA ARG A 185 19.20 18.07 -6.91
C ARG A 185 18.48 17.03 -7.76
N PHE A 186 17.28 17.35 -8.26
CA PHE A 186 16.53 16.44 -9.12
C PHE A 186 17.19 16.22 -10.49
N VAL A 187 17.77 17.27 -11.09
CA VAL A 187 18.54 17.14 -12.34
C VAL A 187 19.78 16.27 -12.13
N LYS A 188 20.49 16.47 -11.01
CA LYS A 188 21.62 15.62 -10.65
C LYS A 188 21.20 14.15 -10.51
N LEU A 189 20.09 13.90 -9.81
CA LEU A 189 19.53 12.56 -9.66
C LEU A 189 19.13 11.93 -11.00
N LEU A 190 18.54 12.70 -11.91
CA LEU A 190 18.17 12.23 -13.24
C LEU A 190 19.40 11.82 -14.07
N GLY A 191 20.52 12.53 -13.89
CA GLY A 191 21.80 12.19 -14.51
C GLY A 191 22.46 10.90 -13.99
N MET A 192 21.96 10.34 -12.88
CA MET A 192 22.47 9.10 -12.27
C MET A 192 21.72 7.84 -12.73
N ASP A 193 20.94 7.93 -13.81
CA ASP A 193 20.16 6.83 -14.38
C ASP A 193 19.21 6.17 -13.34
N PRO A 194 18.26 6.93 -12.77
CA PRO A 194 17.34 6.40 -11.76
C PRO A 194 16.45 5.30 -12.37
N PRO A 195 15.89 4.40 -11.54
CA PRO A 195 15.00 3.33 -11.97
C PRO A 195 13.86 3.84 -12.87
N PRO A 196 13.42 3.05 -13.86
CA PRO A 196 12.47 3.50 -14.89
C PRO A 196 11.11 3.95 -14.32
N ASN A 197 10.73 3.40 -13.16
CA ASN A 197 9.52 3.79 -12.43
C ASN A 197 9.67 5.13 -11.69
N VAL A 198 10.88 5.52 -11.32
CA VAL A 198 11.16 6.76 -10.55
C VAL A 198 11.49 7.93 -11.48
N ARG A 199 12.11 7.66 -12.63
CA ARG A 199 12.43 8.66 -13.66
C ARG A 199 11.28 9.61 -14.00
N PRO A 200 10.07 9.16 -14.38
CA PRO A 200 8.98 10.06 -14.75
C PRO A 200 8.52 10.93 -13.57
N LEU A 201 8.62 10.43 -12.34
CA LEU A 201 8.32 11.22 -11.14
C LEU A 201 9.31 12.38 -10.99
N ILE A 202 10.61 12.12 -11.18
CA ILE A 202 11.65 13.15 -11.09
C ILE A 202 11.47 14.20 -12.19
N GLU A 203 11.21 13.76 -13.44
CA GLU A 203 10.94 14.66 -14.57
C GLU A 203 9.72 15.54 -14.31
N GLN A 204 8.63 14.97 -13.77
CA GLN A 204 7.44 15.72 -13.39
C GLN A 204 7.75 16.78 -12.34
N GLN A 205 8.55 16.47 -11.31
CA GLN A 205 8.95 17.43 -10.29
C GLN A 205 9.79 18.58 -10.88
N ILE A 206 10.74 18.25 -11.76
CA ILE A 206 11.55 19.27 -12.47
C ILE A 206 10.64 20.19 -13.29
N ASN A 207 9.71 19.64 -14.07
CA ASN A 207 8.79 20.43 -14.89
C ASN A 207 7.88 21.34 -14.06
N ALA A 208 7.38 20.85 -12.92
CA ALA A 208 6.56 21.64 -12.00
C ALA A 208 7.36 22.81 -11.39
N ILE A 209 8.60 22.55 -10.98
CA ILE A 209 9.52 23.56 -10.46
C ILE A 209 9.85 24.60 -11.54
N ASP A 210 10.09 24.17 -12.78
CA ASP A 210 10.41 25.07 -13.89
C ASP A 210 9.24 26.00 -14.24
N ALA A 211 8.01 25.49 -14.21
CA ALA A 211 6.80 26.31 -14.38
C ALA A 211 6.67 27.38 -13.27
N GLN A 212 6.94 27.02 -12.01
CA GLN A 212 6.90 27.95 -10.88
C GLN A 212 7.99 29.03 -10.98
N LEU A 213 9.20 28.65 -11.37
CA LEU A 213 10.32 29.58 -11.57
C LEU A 213 10.03 30.57 -12.71
N ALA A 214 9.46 30.09 -13.83
CA ALA A 214 9.07 30.93 -14.97
C ALA A 214 7.93 31.90 -14.60
N GLY A 215 6.89 31.41 -13.91
CA GLY A 215 5.79 32.24 -13.42
C GLY A 215 6.25 33.34 -12.44
N GLY A 216 7.17 33.00 -11.53
CA GLY A 216 7.77 33.96 -10.60
C GLY A 216 8.65 35.01 -11.28
N ALA A 217 9.36 34.65 -12.36
CA ALA A 217 10.12 35.59 -13.17
C ALA A 217 9.20 36.56 -13.95
N ALA A 218 8.11 36.05 -14.53
CA ALA A 218 7.11 36.86 -15.21
C ALA A 218 6.41 37.85 -14.25
N ALA A 219 6.06 37.40 -13.04
CA ALA A 219 5.48 38.25 -12.00
C ALA A 219 6.44 39.34 -11.53
N ARG A 220 7.74 39.04 -11.38
CA ARG A 220 8.78 40.04 -11.06
C ARG A 220 8.97 41.05 -12.18
N ALA A 221 8.98 40.61 -13.44
CA ALA A 221 9.06 41.50 -14.60
C ALA A 221 7.83 42.44 -14.70
N ALA A 222 6.63 41.92 -14.45
CA ALA A 222 5.41 42.72 -14.39
C ALA A 222 5.40 43.71 -13.22
N GLY A 223 5.82 43.29 -12.01
CA GLY A 223 5.91 44.14 -10.82
C GLY A 223 6.93 45.28 -10.96
N THR A 224 7.99 45.08 -11.74
CA THR A 224 8.99 46.12 -12.03
C THR A 224 8.46 47.15 -13.03
N SER A 225 7.55 46.75 -13.92
CA SER A 225 6.86 47.65 -14.87
C SER A 225 5.92 48.64 -14.18
N VAL A 226 5.24 48.23 -13.09
CA VAL A 226 4.30 49.12 -12.37
C VAL A 226 5.01 50.15 -11.48
N ALA A 227 6.28 49.93 -11.11
CA ALA A 227 7.03 50.87 -10.27
C ALA A 227 7.53 52.14 -11.00
N SER A 228 7.40 52.22 -12.33
CA SER A 228 7.79 53.38 -13.14
C SER A 228 6.62 54.31 -13.54
N ALA A 229 5.39 54.07 -13.09
CA ALA A 229 4.24 54.92 -13.41
C ALA A 229 3.64 55.55 -12.15
N LYS A 230 4.28 56.61 -11.63
CA LYS A 230 3.78 57.40 -10.50
C LYS A 230 3.13 58.71 -11.01
N THR A 231 1.78 58.73 -10.98
CA THR A 231 0.87 59.88 -10.65
C THR A 231 0.37 60.82 -11.79
N PRO A 232 -0.83 61.49 -11.72
CA PRO A 232 -2.14 61.23 -11.07
C PRO A 232 -3.44 61.45 -11.95
N ALA A 233 -4.59 60.96 -11.42
CA ALA A 233 -5.99 61.50 -11.48
C ALA A 233 -6.68 61.72 -12.86
N ALA A 234 -7.97 61.47 -13.08
CA ALA A 234 -9.17 61.81 -12.30
C ALA A 234 -10.43 61.02 -12.78
N PRO A 235 -11.59 61.10 -12.08
CA PRO A 235 -12.68 60.10 -12.11
C PRO A 235 -13.88 60.51 -12.99
N ALA A 236 -14.67 59.53 -13.45
CA ALA A 236 -15.99 59.77 -14.04
C ALA A 236 -17.05 58.83 -13.43
N LYS A 237 -18.16 59.43 -12.99
CA LYS A 237 -19.28 58.83 -12.26
C LYS A 237 -20.56 58.94 -13.12
N ALA A 238 -21.24 57.80 -13.26
CA ALA A 238 -22.69 57.52 -13.34
C ALA A 238 -23.65 58.32 -14.26
N ALA A 239 -24.40 57.56 -15.07
CA ALA A 239 -25.87 57.58 -15.27
C ALA A 239 -26.19 56.44 -16.28
N GLY A 240 -27.20 55.58 -16.22
CA GLY A 240 -28.44 55.38 -15.47
C GLY A 240 -29.33 54.43 -16.34
N PRO A 241 -30.27 53.64 -15.79
CA PRO A 241 -30.87 52.42 -16.40
C PRO A 241 -32.16 52.73 -17.22
N PRO A 242 -32.77 51.81 -18.02
CA PRO A 242 -33.60 50.70 -17.51
C PRO A 242 -33.71 49.41 -18.38
N ALA A 243 -34.38 48.39 -17.81
CA ALA A 243 -35.25 47.38 -18.42
C ALA A 243 -34.87 45.89 -18.20
N GLU A 244 -35.89 45.13 -17.81
CA GLU A 244 -35.91 43.78 -17.25
C GLU A 244 -35.79 42.62 -18.26
N ALA A 245 -35.17 41.54 -17.76
CA ALA A 245 -35.30 40.10 -18.09
C ALA A 245 -34.89 39.61 -19.50
N PRO A 246 -34.42 38.35 -19.68
CA PRO A 246 -34.45 37.20 -18.76
C PRO A 246 -33.07 36.54 -18.53
N ALA A 247 -33.07 35.51 -17.68
CA ALA A 247 -31.97 34.58 -17.42
C ALA A 247 -31.07 34.34 -18.65
N THR A 248 -29.81 34.72 -18.52
CA THR A 248 -28.74 34.27 -19.41
C THR A 248 -27.86 33.34 -18.59
N ALA A 249 -28.04 32.04 -18.84
CA ALA A 249 -27.01 31.06 -18.59
C ALA A 249 -25.69 31.60 -19.17
N PRO A 250 -24.56 31.54 -18.44
CA PRO A 250 -23.29 31.73 -19.08
C PRO A 250 -23.07 30.55 -20.03
N SER A 251 -23.35 30.79 -21.31
CA SER A 251 -22.85 30.00 -22.43
C SER A 251 -21.33 30.19 -22.52
N GLY A 252 -20.62 29.57 -21.57
CA GLY A 252 -19.31 28.97 -21.80
C GLY A 252 -19.53 27.48 -21.65
N GLY A 253 -19.18 26.69 -22.66
CA GLY A 253 -19.35 25.24 -22.66
C GLY A 253 -18.45 24.54 -21.65
N GLU A 254 -18.70 24.78 -20.36
CA GLU A 254 -18.12 24.02 -19.27
C GLU A 254 -18.92 22.73 -19.10
N ALA A 255 -18.22 21.61 -19.04
CA ALA A 255 -18.80 20.32 -18.78
C ALA A 255 -19.37 20.28 -17.35
N PHE A 256 -20.69 20.14 -17.22
CA PHE A 256 -21.38 19.95 -15.95
C PHE A 256 -22.08 18.58 -15.89
N VAL A 257 -22.02 17.97 -14.71
CA VAL A 257 -22.70 16.72 -14.36
C VAL A 257 -23.67 17.02 -13.22
N ARG A 258 -24.97 16.80 -13.43
CA ARG A 258 -26.00 17.04 -12.40
C ARG A 258 -26.69 15.73 -12.04
N VAL A 259 -26.57 15.33 -10.78
CA VAL A 259 -27.09 14.06 -10.28
C VAL A 259 -27.97 14.31 -9.05
N ASN A 260 -29.15 13.70 -9.03
CA ASN A 260 -30.02 13.67 -7.87
C ASN A 260 -29.71 12.41 -7.06
N VAL A 261 -29.13 12.58 -5.87
CA VAL A 261 -28.72 11.46 -5.02
C VAL A 261 -29.84 11.13 -4.05
N THR A 262 -30.31 9.89 -4.08
CA THR A 262 -31.31 9.34 -3.17
C THR A 262 -30.73 8.12 -2.43
N LEU A 263 -31.24 7.88 -1.22
CA LEU A 263 -30.79 6.79 -0.38
C LEU A 263 -31.88 5.71 -0.29
N ALA A 264 -31.50 4.44 -0.49
CA ALA A 264 -32.42 3.34 -0.29
C ALA A 264 -32.87 3.27 1.19
N PRO A 265 -34.17 2.99 1.47
CA PRO A 265 -34.69 2.94 2.84
C PRO A 265 -33.95 1.95 3.75
N SER A 266 -33.39 0.88 3.19
CA SER A 266 -32.57 -0.13 3.87
C SER A 266 -31.26 0.40 4.46
N LEU A 267 -30.74 1.51 3.93
CA LEU A 267 -29.46 2.12 4.31
C LEU A 267 -29.65 3.46 5.03
N ALA A 268 -30.90 3.85 5.37
CA ALA A 268 -31.21 5.10 6.07
C ALA A 268 -30.48 5.24 7.43
N ALA A 269 -30.28 4.12 8.15
CA ALA A 269 -29.53 4.11 9.41
C ALA A 269 -28.03 4.42 9.22
N ALA A 270 -27.49 4.21 8.01
CA ALA A 270 -26.08 4.46 7.68
C ALA A 270 -25.77 5.94 7.36
N ALA A 271 -26.79 6.75 7.09
CA ALA A 271 -26.63 8.17 6.73
C ALA A 271 -26.28 9.08 7.92
N GLY A 272 -26.30 8.56 9.15
CA GLY A 272 -26.02 9.31 10.37
C GLY A 272 -24.61 9.92 10.37
N SER A 273 -24.54 11.24 10.23
CA SER A 273 -23.34 12.11 10.38
C SER A 273 -22.11 11.80 9.51
N SER A 274 -22.20 10.88 8.55
CA SER A 274 -21.07 10.46 7.71
C SER A 274 -21.00 11.29 6.42
N PRO A 275 -19.83 11.79 6.01
CA PRO A 275 -19.72 12.58 4.78
C PRO A 275 -20.04 11.76 3.52
N LEU A 276 -20.81 12.37 2.62
CA LEU A 276 -21.13 11.87 1.29
C LEU A 276 -20.05 12.32 0.31
N PHE A 277 -19.37 11.38 -0.32
CA PHE A 277 -18.43 11.62 -1.41
C PHE A 277 -19.08 11.26 -2.73
N VAL A 278 -19.27 12.25 -3.60
CA VAL A 278 -19.71 12.03 -4.98
C VAL A 278 -18.50 12.23 -5.88
N PHE A 279 -18.13 11.20 -6.64
CA PHE A 279 -17.00 11.27 -7.54
C PHE A 279 -17.33 10.73 -8.92
N VAL A 280 -16.58 11.21 -9.90
CA VAL A 280 -16.72 10.82 -11.31
C VAL A 280 -15.51 9.99 -11.69
N ARG A 281 -15.72 8.79 -12.24
CA ARG A 281 -14.66 7.92 -12.78
C ARG A 281 -14.88 7.66 -14.26
N ASP A 282 -13.80 7.29 -14.93
CA ASP A 282 -13.88 6.81 -16.31
C ASP A 282 -14.14 5.29 -16.28
N PRO A 283 -15.23 4.79 -16.89
CA PRO A 283 -15.55 3.36 -16.90
C PRO A 283 -14.50 2.51 -17.65
N GLY A 284 -13.68 3.11 -18.53
CA GLY A 284 -12.66 2.41 -19.33
C GLY A 284 -11.27 2.34 -18.69
N HIS A 285 -11.02 3.08 -17.61
CA HIS A 285 -9.69 3.21 -17.01
C HIS A 285 -9.75 3.10 -15.48
N PRO A 286 -9.30 1.98 -14.88
CA PRO A 286 -9.11 1.87 -13.43
C PRO A 286 -8.06 2.89 -13.01
N GLY A 287 -8.45 3.90 -12.24
CA GLY A 287 -7.58 5.01 -11.91
C GLY A 287 -8.21 5.97 -10.89
N PRO A 288 -7.47 7.01 -10.49
CA PRO A 288 -7.98 8.01 -9.58
C PRO A 288 -9.20 8.72 -10.17
N PRO A 289 -10.19 9.10 -9.33
CA PRO A 289 -11.42 9.76 -9.80
C PRO A 289 -11.10 11.11 -10.45
N LEU A 290 -11.84 11.44 -11.52
CA LEU A 290 -11.70 12.67 -12.30
C LEU A 290 -12.11 13.91 -11.51
N ALA A 291 -13.15 13.79 -10.69
CA ALA A 291 -13.62 14.85 -9.80
C ALA A 291 -14.21 14.22 -8.53
N VAL A 292 -14.03 14.87 -7.39
CA VAL A 292 -14.56 14.41 -6.10
C VAL A 292 -15.16 15.60 -5.38
N LYS A 293 -16.41 15.46 -4.93
CA LYS A 293 -17.12 16.45 -4.13
C LYS A 293 -17.53 15.84 -2.80
N ARG A 294 -17.05 16.44 -1.71
CA ARG A 294 -17.44 16.08 -0.35
C ARG A 294 -18.64 16.91 0.07
N LEU A 295 -19.69 16.24 0.53
CA LEU A 295 -20.97 16.82 0.93
C LEU A 295 -21.43 16.22 2.26
N GLU A 296 -22.39 16.86 2.90
CA GLU A 296 -23.11 16.26 4.02
C GLU A 296 -24.14 15.25 3.50
N SER A 297 -24.39 14.17 4.24
CA SER A 297 -25.34 13.10 3.92
C SER A 297 -26.80 13.53 4.06
N ARG A 298 -27.24 14.54 3.30
CA ARG A 298 -28.64 14.97 3.23
C ARG A 298 -29.30 14.36 2.00
N PHE A 299 -30.44 13.69 2.18
CA PHE A 299 -31.16 13.02 1.09
C PHE A 299 -32.66 13.40 1.11
N PRO A 300 -33.29 13.59 -0.05
CA PRO A 300 -32.69 13.69 -1.39
C PRO A 300 -31.91 15.01 -1.55
N GLN A 301 -30.79 14.98 -2.28
CA GLN A 301 -30.04 16.19 -2.60
C GLN A 301 -29.52 16.16 -4.03
N THR A 302 -29.69 17.28 -4.73
CA THR A 302 -29.13 17.50 -6.06
C THR A 302 -27.68 17.98 -5.96
N VAL A 303 -26.79 17.30 -6.67
CA VAL A 303 -25.36 17.62 -6.72
C VAL A 303 -24.96 17.97 -8.14
N SER A 304 -24.34 19.13 -8.31
CA SER A 304 -23.67 19.51 -9.55
C SER A 304 -22.15 19.41 -9.37
N LEU A 305 -21.49 18.71 -10.30
CA LEU A 305 -20.04 18.67 -10.42
C LEU A 305 -19.65 19.37 -11.71
N ALA A 306 -18.71 20.31 -11.63
CA ALA A 306 -18.16 21.01 -12.77
C ALA A 306 -16.75 20.48 -13.10
N ALA A 307 -16.30 20.67 -14.34
CA ALA A 307 -14.92 20.41 -14.72
C ALA A 307 -13.89 21.18 -13.85
N SER A 308 -14.30 22.32 -13.28
CA SER A 308 -13.52 23.12 -12.32
C SER A 308 -13.39 22.49 -10.93
N ASP A 309 -14.22 21.51 -10.58
CA ASP A 309 -14.12 20.72 -9.33
C ASP A 309 -13.09 19.57 -9.44
N ALA A 310 -12.39 19.45 -10.59
CA ALA A 310 -11.38 18.41 -10.79
C ALA A 310 -10.13 18.67 -9.92
N MET A 311 -9.76 17.67 -9.11
CA MET A 311 -8.64 17.76 -8.15
C MET A 311 -7.27 17.79 -8.86
N ILE A 312 -7.21 17.42 -10.14
CA ILE A 312 -6.01 17.40 -10.99
C ILE A 312 -6.20 18.40 -12.14
N PRO A 313 -5.42 19.50 -12.19
CA PRO A 313 -5.41 20.42 -13.32
C PRO A 313 -5.08 19.67 -14.63
N GLY A 314 -5.98 19.72 -15.61
CA GLY A 314 -5.80 19.07 -16.92
C GLY A 314 -6.40 17.66 -17.04
N ARG A 315 -7.04 17.11 -15.99
CA ARG A 315 -7.75 15.81 -16.05
C ARG A 315 -9.22 15.93 -15.67
N ALA A 316 -9.88 16.94 -16.21
CA ALA A 316 -11.32 17.14 -16.08
C ALA A 316 -12.08 16.36 -17.16
N PHE A 317 -13.33 16.00 -16.86
CA PHE A 317 -14.24 15.42 -17.84
C PHE A 317 -14.67 16.48 -18.87
N THR A 318 -14.79 16.09 -20.13
CA THR A 318 -15.16 16.99 -21.24
C THR A 318 -16.58 16.75 -21.73
N SER A 319 -17.20 17.77 -22.30
CA SER A 319 -18.57 17.66 -22.85
C SER A 319 -18.61 16.60 -23.95
N GLY A 320 -19.54 15.65 -23.85
CA GLY A 320 -19.67 14.50 -24.75
C GLY A 320 -19.06 13.19 -24.25
N GLN A 321 -18.25 13.22 -23.18
CA GLN A 321 -17.65 12.03 -22.57
C GLN A 321 -18.69 11.21 -21.77
N SER A 322 -18.63 9.88 -21.89
CA SER A 322 -19.37 8.97 -21.01
C SER A 322 -18.55 8.75 -19.75
N VAL A 323 -19.12 9.08 -18.59
CA VAL A 323 -18.48 8.95 -17.29
C VAL A 323 -19.37 8.15 -16.35
N GLU A 324 -18.79 7.61 -15.30
CA GLU A 324 -19.54 6.92 -14.26
C GLU A 324 -19.50 7.74 -12.98
N VAL A 325 -20.67 8.07 -12.45
CA VAL A 325 -20.81 8.84 -11.22
C VAL A 325 -21.10 7.88 -10.08
N VAL A 326 -20.27 7.96 -9.06
CA VAL A 326 -20.33 7.09 -7.89
C VAL A 326 -20.56 7.97 -6.67
N ALA A 327 -21.58 7.66 -5.88
CA ALA A 327 -21.82 8.28 -4.58
C ALA A 327 -21.54 7.27 -3.48
N ARG A 328 -20.73 7.68 -2.51
CA ARG A 328 -20.34 6.86 -1.37
C ARG A 328 -20.55 7.62 -0.07
N ILE A 329 -21.15 6.96 0.92
CA ILE A 329 -21.18 7.46 2.30
C ILE A 329 -19.98 6.88 3.02
N ALA A 330 -18.95 7.69 3.26
CA ALA A 330 -17.74 7.21 3.94
C ALA A 330 -17.91 7.32 5.45
N ARG A 331 -18.12 6.20 6.13
CA ARG A 331 -18.22 6.18 7.61
C ARG A 331 -16.87 6.50 8.27
N SER A 332 -15.77 6.22 7.57
CA SER A 332 -14.39 6.44 8.01
C SER A 332 -13.89 7.88 7.84
N GLY A 333 -14.65 8.75 7.16
CA GLY A 333 -14.24 10.12 6.85
C GLY A 333 -13.19 10.25 5.74
N ASN A 334 -12.73 9.14 5.16
CA ASN A 334 -11.69 9.11 4.13
C ASN A 334 -12.24 8.91 2.69
N PRO A 335 -11.57 9.50 1.68
CA PRO A 335 -11.93 9.35 0.26
C PRO A 335 -11.51 8.00 -0.35
N VAL A 336 -10.65 7.23 0.31
CA VAL A 336 -10.38 5.82 -0.03
C VAL A 336 -11.39 4.96 0.74
N GLY A 337 -12.27 4.28 0.01
CA GLY A 337 -13.41 3.55 0.61
C GLY A 337 -12.95 2.41 1.52
N ALA A 338 -13.73 2.16 2.56
CA ALA A 338 -13.57 0.98 3.42
C ALA A 338 -14.66 -0.05 3.12
N SER A 339 -14.34 -1.33 3.30
CA SER A 339 -15.34 -2.40 3.25
C SER A 339 -16.47 -2.09 4.24
N GLY A 340 -17.73 -2.18 3.79
CA GLY A 340 -18.91 -1.78 4.57
C GLY A 340 -19.44 -0.36 4.33
N ASP A 341 -18.83 0.44 3.45
CA ASP A 341 -19.34 1.77 3.07
C ASP A 341 -20.50 1.66 2.05
N PRO A 342 -21.66 2.32 2.27
CA PRO A 342 -22.74 2.40 1.29
C PRO A 342 -22.30 3.10 -0.01
N LEU A 343 -22.65 2.49 -1.14
CA LEU A 343 -22.25 2.88 -2.49
C LEU A 343 -23.45 2.85 -3.45
N GLY A 344 -23.52 3.80 -4.36
CA GLY A 344 -24.38 3.77 -5.54
C GLY A 344 -23.60 4.23 -6.77
N GLU A 345 -23.87 3.65 -7.94
CA GLU A 345 -23.18 3.95 -9.19
C GLU A 345 -24.19 4.21 -10.33
N VAL A 346 -23.93 5.21 -11.18
CA VAL A 346 -24.74 5.47 -12.38
C VAL A 346 -23.87 5.94 -13.54
N SER A 347 -24.19 5.51 -14.76
CA SER A 347 -23.57 6.04 -15.97
C SER A 347 -24.20 7.37 -16.36
N TYR A 348 -23.35 8.36 -16.68
CA TYR A 348 -23.75 9.71 -17.05
C TYR A 348 -23.02 10.16 -18.31
N ARG A 349 -23.72 10.82 -19.23
CA ARG A 349 -23.10 11.42 -20.42
C ARG A 349 -22.98 12.92 -20.24
N VAL A 350 -21.75 13.41 -20.13
CA VAL A 350 -21.42 14.81 -19.86
C VAL A 350 -21.95 15.70 -20.97
N GLY A 351 -22.59 16.82 -20.62
CA GLY A 351 -23.07 17.82 -21.59
C GLY A 351 -24.53 17.67 -22.04
N ARG A 352 -25.29 16.71 -21.51
CA ARG A 352 -26.74 16.60 -21.77
C ARG A 352 -27.63 17.43 -20.82
N ASP A 353 -27.07 18.05 -19.77
CA ASP A 353 -27.80 18.80 -18.71
C ASP A 353 -29.00 18.04 -18.09
N GLU A 354 -29.06 16.72 -18.31
CA GLU A 354 -30.11 15.82 -17.84
C GLU A 354 -29.88 15.49 -16.35
N LEU A 355 -30.92 15.64 -15.53
CA LEU A 355 -30.87 15.26 -14.11
C LEU A 355 -30.95 13.73 -13.98
N VAL A 356 -29.81 13.07 -13.75
CA VAL A 356 -29.78 11.62 -13.55
C VAL A 356 -30.03 11.28 -12.08
N SER A 357 -30.92 10.32 -11.83
CA SER A 357 -31.17 9.83 -10.46
C SER A 357 -30.17 8.74 -10.11
N LEU A 358 -29.46 8.92 -8.99
CA LEU A 358 -28.50 7.98 -8.44
C LEU A 358 -29.02 7.48 -7.10
N VAL A 359 -29.22 6.17 -6.99
CA VAL A 359 -29.69 5.52 -5.77
C VAL A 359 -28.51 4.83 -5.09
N ILE A 360 -28.32 5.08 -3.80
CA ILE A 360 -27.36 4.33 -2.97
C ILE A 360 -28.08 3.10 -2.40
N ASP A 361 -27.81 1.92 -2.96
CA ASP A 361 -28.52 0.68 -2.70
C ASP A 361 -27.62 -0.51 -2.32
N HIS A 362 -26.31 -0.40 -2.53
CA HIS A 362 -25.34 -1.45 -2.26
C HIS A 362 -24.27 -1.02 -1.25
N VAL A 363 -23.53 -2.00 -0.71
CA VAL A 363 -22.46 -1.77 0.27
C VAL A 363 -21.19 -2.40 -0.29
N MET A 364 -20.06 -1.71 -0.12
CA MET A 364 -18.77 -2.21 -0.60
C MET A 364 -18.42 -3.53 0.10
N PRO A 365 -18.07 -4.60 -0.67
CA PRO A 365 -17.77 -5.92 -0.13
C PRO A 365 -16.53 -5.96 0.77
#